data_AF-A0A8X6L034-F1
#
_entry.id   AF-A0A8X6L034-F1
#
_cell.length_a   1.000
_cell.length_b   1.000
_cell.length_c   1.000
_cell.angle_alpha   90.00
_cell.angle_beta   90.00
_cell.angle_gamma   90.00
#
_symmetry.space_group_name_H-M   'P 1'
#
loop_
_entity.id
_entity.type
_entity.pdbx_description
1 polymer ?
#
loop_
_entity_poly.entity_id
_entity_poly.type
_entity_poly.pdbx_seq_one_letter_code
_entity_poly.pdbx_strand_id
1 'polypeptide(L)'
;MALQSPSQIDSDELTLNKLKRKRGCLRGTVTKQITKIESDILKPDITVEDLEESIQLLTERGEELKLIDSQIEILIQVYEIEVDFERIEEYKEKITRTRFKTQKFIQKISKGSNANNSWQDSNISLNSSSQNETQTNEKERIKLPILTIPKFYGEISE
;
A
#
# COMPACT_ATOMS: atom_id res chain seq x y z
N MET A 1 -1.57 1.29 9.36
CA MET A 1 -1.79 0.36 8.23
C MET A 1 -0.44 0.08 7.62
N ALA A 2 0.03 -1.16 7.68
CA ALA A 2 1.25 -1.56 6.98
C ALA A 2 0.91 -1.66 5.48
N LEU A 3 1.75 -1.11 4.63
CA LEU A 3 1.63 -1.25 3.18
C LEU A 3 1.96 -2.69 2.79
N GLN A 4 1.05 -3.35 2.07
CA GLN A 4 1.27 -4.67 1.50
C GLN A 4 2.45 -4.58 0.52
N SER A 5 3.43 -5.47 0.62
CA SER A 5 4.57 -5.46 -0.31
C SER A 5 4.15 -5.98 -1.69
N PRO A 6 4.82 -5.57 -2.79
CA PRO A 6 4.49 -6.05 -4.15
C PRO A 6 4.43 -7.59 -4.26
N SER A 7 5.29 -8.29 -3.52
CA SER A 7 5.29 -9.75 -3.43
C SER A 7 4.03 -10.34 -2.81
N GLN A 8 3.36 -9.59 -1.93
CA GLN A 8 2.14 -10.01 -1.26
C GLN A 8 0.92 -9.85 -2.18
N ILE A 9 0.91 -8.81 -3.02
CA ILE A 9 -0.14 -8.59 -4.03
C ILE A 9 -0.18 -9.72 -5.05
N ASP A 10 0.98 -10.12 -5.59
CA ASP A 10 1.08 -11.26 -6.53
C ASP A 10 0.64 -12.58 -5.88
N SER A 11 0.90 -12.74 -4.58
CA SER A 11 0.44 -13.89 -3.80
C SER A 11 -1.08 -13.87 -3.60
N ASP A 12 -1.66 -12.71 -3.30
CA ASP A 12 -3.09 -12.55 -3.05
C ASP A 12 -3.91 -12.71 -4.36
N GLU A 13 -3.38 -12.28 -5.51
CA GLU A 13 -3.97 -12.56 -6.82
C GLU A 13 -3.94 -14.06 -7.16
N LEU A 14 -2.81 -14.74 -6.89
CA LEU A 14 -2.69 -16.18 -7.08
C LEU A 14 -3.68 -16.96 -6.20
N THR A 15 -3.85 -16.56 -4.94
CA THR A 15 -4.81 -17.19 -4.02
C THR A 15 -6.25 -16.95 -4.44
N LEU A 16 -6.60 -15.73 -4.86
CA LEU A 16 -7.92 -15.40 -5.40
C LEU A 16 -8.27 -16.27 -6.62
N ASN A 17 -7.32 -16.45 -7.54
CA ASN A 17 -7.52 -17.31 -8.71
C ASN A 17 -7.72 -18.79 -8.33
N LYS A 18 -6.98 -19.29 -7.34
CA LYS A 18 -7.18 -20.65 -6.79
C LYS A 18 -8.56 -20.81 -6.17
N LEU A 19 -9.01 -19.84 -5.36
CA LEU A 19 -10.33 -19.86 -4.74
C LEU A 19 -11.45 -19.82 -5.79
N LYS A 20 -11.34 -18.99 -6.83
CA LYS A 20 -12.30 -18.96 -7.95
C LYS A 20 -12.43 -20.32 -8.65
N ARG A 21 -11.30 -21.02 -8.88
CA ARG A 21 -11.30 -22.40 -9.43
C ARG A 21 -11.95 -23.40 -8.47
N LYS A 22 -11.59 -23.36 -7.18
CA LYS A 22 -12.17 -24.23 -6.14
C LYS A 22 -13.69 -24.04 -6.07
N ARG A 23 -14.16 -22.79 -6.07
CA ARG A 23 -15.59 -22.44 -6.12
C ARG A 23 -16.30 -23.06 -7.32
N GLY A 24 -15.73 -22.95 -8.51
CA GLY A 24 -16.30 -23.53 -9.73
C GLY A 24 -16.47 -25.05 -9.62
N CYS A 25 -15.44 -25.74 -9.13
CA CYS A 25 -15.49 -27.18 -8.89
C CYS A 25 -16.57 -27.54 -7.84
N LEU A 26 -16.59 -26.84 -6.70
CA LEU A 26 -17.55 -27.10 -5.64
C LEU A 26 -18.99 -26.84 -6.06
N ARG A 27 -19.25 -25.76 -6.82
CA ARG A 27 -20.56 -25.50 -7.44
C ARG A 27 -20.98 -26.68 -8.32
N GLY A 28 -20.08 -27.21 -9.15
CA GLY A 28 -20.35 -28.39 -9.95
C GLY A 28 -20.72 -29.62 -9.11
N THR A 29 -20.03 -29.85 -8.00
CA THR A 29 -20.34 -30.92 -7.05
C THR A 29 -21.71 -30.71 -6.39
N VAL A 30 -22.00 -29.50 -5.90
CA VAL A 30 -23.29 -29.13 -5.31
C VAL A 30 -24.42 -29.33 -6.32
N THR A 31 -24.26 -28.90 -7.56
CA THR A 31 -25.26 -29.12 -8.63
C THR A 31 -25.48 -30.61 -8.87
N LYS A 32 -24.43 -31.43 -8.95
CA LYS A 32 -24.57 -32.88 -9.09
C LYS A 32 -25.32 -33.50 -7.91
N GLN A 33 -25.03 -33.05 -6.69
CA GLN A 33 -25.69 -33.50 -5.46
C GLN A 33 -27.18 -33.16 -5.49
N ILE A 34 -27.55 -31.93 -5.90
CA ILE A 34 -28.94 -31.50 -6.07
C ILE A 34 -29.66 -32.40 -7.07
N THR A 35 -29.10 -32.56 -8.28
CA THR A 35 -29.71 -33.42 -9.31
C THR A 35 -29.83 -34.87 -8.85
N LYS A 36 -28.86 -35.38 -8.08
CA LYS A 36 -28.93 -36.72 -7.49
C LYS A 36 -30.11 -36.82 -6.52
N ILE A 37 -30.25 -35.88 -5.58
CA ILE A 37 -31.36 -35.85 -4.62
C ILE A 37 -32.71 -35.74 -5.33
N GLU A 38 -32.83 -34.87 -6.33
CA GLU A 38 -34.03 -34.73 -7.15
C GLU A 38 -34.41 -36.06 -7.84
N SER A 39 -33.41 -36.84 -8.27
CA SER A 39 -33.64 -38.17 -8.85
C SER A 39 -33.95 -39.24 -7.81
N ASP A 40 -33.32 -39.17 -6.62
CA ASP A 40 -33.45 -40.16 -5.56
C ASP A 40 -34.86 -40.12 -4.95
N ILE A 41 -35.47 -38.94 -4.80
CA ILE A 41 -36.84 -38.77 -4.28
C ILE A 41 -37.89 -39.45 -5.17
N LEU A 42 -37.61 -39.65 -6.47
CA LEU A 42 -38.51 -40.31 -7.40
C LEU A 42 -38.39 -41.85 -7.38
N LYS A 43 -37.39 -42.40 -6.68
CA LYS A 43 -37.15 -43.84 -6.63
C LYS A 43 -38.09 -44.52 -5.63
N PRO A 44 -38.68 -45.67 -5.98
CA PRO A 44 -39.64 -46.37 -5.13
C PRO A 44 -38.98 -47.08 -3.93
N ASP A 45 -37.66 -47.28 -3.96
CA ASP A 45 -36.87 -48.05 -3.01
C ASP A 45 -35.96 -47.19 -2.11
N ILE A 46 -36.04 -45.85 -2.22
CA ILE A 46 -35.23 -44.94 -1.40
C ILE A 46 -35.70 -44.94 0.06
N THR A 47 -34.75 -44.97 1.00
CA THR A 47 -35.07 -44.87 2.43
C THR A 47 -35.03 -43.42 2.92
N VAL A 48 -35.67 -43.15 4.07
CA VAL A 48 -35.63 -41.82 4.70
C VAL A 48 -34.20 -41.49 5.13
N GLU A 49 -33.49 -42.48 5.68
CA GLU A 49 -32.10 -42.36 6.11
C GLU A 49 -31.17 -41.96 4.96
N ASP A 50 -31.34 -42.54 3.75
CA ASP A 50 -30.53 -42.18 2.57
C ASP A 50 -30.76 -40.71 2.13
N LEU A 51 -32.00 -40.23 2.25
CA LEU A 51 -32.36 -38.85 1.92
C LEU A 51 -31.83 -37.86 2.97
N GLU A 52 -31.91 -38.20 4.25
CA GLU A 52 -31.34 -37.40 5.35
C GLU A 52 -29.82 -37.26 5.21
N GLU A 53 -29.10 -38.36 4.93
CA GLU A 53 -27.66 -38.32 4.66
C GLU A 53 -27.35 -37.43 3.45
N SER A 54 -28.14 -37.55 2.37
CA SER A 54 -27.94 -36.76 1.16
C SER A 54 -28.17 -35.26 1.39
N ILE A 55 -29.16 -34.89 2.20
CA ILE A 55 -29.45 -33.51 2.60
C ILE A 55 -28.36 -32.96 3.53
N GLN A 56 -27.89 -33.75 4.49
CA GLN A 56 -26.81 -33.37 5.38
C GLN A 56 -25.54 -33.05 4.57
N LEU A 57 -25.17 -33.95 3.65
CA LEU A 57 -24.03 -33.74 2.75
C LEU A 57 -24.23 -32.50 1.86
N LEU A 58 -25.43 -32.27 1.31
CA LEU A 58 -25.72 -31.06 0.53
C LEU A 58 -25.53 -29.80 1.38
N THR A 59 -25.97 -29.83 2.64
CA THR A 59 -25.86 -28.70 3.58
C THR A 59 -24.40 -28.39 3.89
N GLU A 60 -23.59 -29.41 4.20
CA GLU A 60 -22.15 -29.25 4.43
C GLU A 60 -21.43 -28.64 3.22
N ARG A 61 -21.76 -29.10 2.01
CA ARG A 61 -21.20 -28.53 0.77
C ARG A 61 -21.68 -27.11 0.51
N GLY A 62 -22.91 -26.79 0.91
CA GLY A 62 -23.45 -25.43 0.87
C GLY A 62 -22.69 -24.48 1.78
N GLU A 63 -22.38 -24.89 3.01
CA GLU A 63 -21.58 -24.11 3.95
C GLU A 63 -20.12 -23.95 3.48
N GLU A 64 -19.51 -25.01 2.91
CA GLU A 64 -18.18 -24.89 2.31
C GLU A 64 -18.17 -23.86 1.15
N LEU A 65 -19.24 -23.85 0.34
CA LEU A 65 -19.36 -22.91 -0.77
C LEU A 65 -19.49 -21.47 -0.28
N LYS A 66 -20.32 -21.25 0.74
CA LYS A 66 -20.48 -19.96 1.40
C LYS A 66 -19.16 -19.44 1.97
N LEU A 67 -18.38 -20.30 2.63
CA LEU A 67 -17.07 -19.95 3.16
C LEU A 67 -16.11 -19.49 2.05
N ILE A 68 -16.07 -20.21 0.92
CA ILE A 68 -15.24 -19.83 -0.22
C ILE A 68 -15.67 -18.48 -0.81
N ASP A 69 -16.97 -18.23 -0.91
CA ASP A 69 -17.48 -16.95 -1.40
C ASP A 69 -17.08 -15.79 -0.47
N SER A 70 -17.18 -15.96 0.85
CA SER A 70 -16.70 -14.95 1.82
C SER A 70 -15.19 -14.69 1.72
N GLN A 71 -14.38 -15.73 1.51
CA GLN A 71 -12.93 -15.56 1.31
C GLN A 71 -12.61 -14.78 0.04
N ILE A 72 -13.34 -15.04 -1.04
CA ILE A 72 -13.20 -14.30 -2.31
C ILE A 72 -13.57 -12.83 -2.12
N GLU A 73 -14.66 -12.53 -1.42
CA GLU A 73 -15.13 -11.17 -1.16
C GLU A 73 -14.08 -10.34 -0.40
N ILE A 74 -13.50 -10.90 0.67
CA ILE A 74 -12.45 -10.23 1.45
C ILE A 74 -11.26 -9.86 0.57
N LEU A 75 -10.79 -10.79 -0.27
CA LEU A 75 -9.63 -10.55 -1.13
C LEU A 75 -9.92 -9.48 -2.21
N ILE A 76 -11.14 -9.45 -2.76
CA ILE A 76 -11.54 -8.41 -3.73
C ILE A 76 -11.55 -7.03 -3.06
N GLN A 77 -12.13 -6.91 -1.87
CA GLN A 77 -12.16 -5.64 -1.12
C GLN A 77 -10.75 -5.13 -0.80
N VAL A 78 -9.84 -6.03 -0.39
CA VAL A 78 -8.44 -5.67 -0.12
C VAL A 78 -7.78 -5.11 -1.39
N TYR A 79 -7.96 -5.78 -2.53
CA TYR A 79 -7.40 -5.32 -3.80
C TYR A 79 -7.92 -3.92 -4.19
N GLU A 80 -9.23 -3.67 -4.06
CA GLU A 80 -9.81 -2.36 -4.36
C GLU A 80 -9.22 -1.25 -3.49
N ILE A 81 -9.03 -1.51 -2.19
CA ILE A 81 -8.41 -0.57 -1.24
C ILE A 81 -6.96 -0.26 -1.62
N GLU A 82 -6.18 -1.26 -2.03
CA GLU A 82 -4.79 -1.06 -2.44
C GLU A 82 -4.67 -0.15 -3.67
N VAL A 83 -5.52 -0.37 -4.68
CA VAL A 83 -5.54 0.47 -5.88
C VAL A 83 -5.90 1.92 -5.54
N ASP A 84 -6.87 2.12 -4.64
CA ASP A 84 -7.24 3.47 -4.20
C ASP A 84 -6.14 4.13 -3.36
N PHE A 85 -5.44 3.38 -2.53
CA PHE A 85 -4.28 3.88 -1.78
C PHE A 85 -3.17 4.37 -2.72
N GLU A 86 -2.86 3.60 -3.77
CA GLU A 86 -1.85 3.98 -4.77
C GLU A 86 -2.22 5.32 -5.44
N ARG A 87 -3.49 5.49 -5.83
CA ARG A 87 -3.98 6.77 -6.38
C ARG A 87 -3.83 7.92 -5.39
N ILE A 88 -4.15 7.70 -4.12
CA ILE A 88 -4.04 8.73 -3.07
C ILE A 88 -2.58 9.19 -2.92
N GLU A 89 -1.63 8.26 -2.86
CA GLU A 89 -0.21 8.63 -2.77
C GLU A 89 0.30 9.32 -4.05
N GLU A 90 -0.16 8.91 -5.24
CA GLU A 90 0.15 9.61 -6.49
C GLU A 90 -0.34 11.07 -6.46
N TYR A 91 -1.58 11.30 -6.01
CA TYR A 91 -2.12 12.65 -5.86
C TYR A 91 -1.37 13.48 -4.81
N LYS A 92 -0.98 12.86 -3.69
CA LYS A 92 -0.19 13.52 -2.64
C LYS A 92 1.20 13.93 -3.12
N GLU A 93 1.86 13.11 -3.95
CA GLU A 93 3.12 13.50 -4.60
C GLU A 93 2.89 14.68 -5.56
N LYS A 94 1.84 14.62 -6.41
CA LYS A 94 1.49 15.69 -7.34
C LYS A 94 1.25 17.02 -6.62
N ILE A 95 0.50 17.00 -5.52
CA ILE A 95 0.23 18.18 -4.67
C ILE A 95 1.54 18.72 -4.11
N THR A 96 2.37 17.86 -3.51
CA THR A 96 3.65 18.26 -2.88
C THR A 96 4.61 18.85 -3.90
N ARG A 97 4.80 18.18 -5.05
CA ARG A 97 5.66 18.64 -6.14
C ARG A 97 5.19 19.98 -6.70
N THR A 98 3.88 20.13 -6.91
CA THR A 98 3.30 21.37 -7.44
C THR A 98 3.45 22.50 -6.43
N ARG A 99 3.14 22.24 -5.15
CA ARG A 99 3.33 23.20 -4.06
C ARG A 99 4.78 23.67 -3.99
N PHE A 100 5.74 22.76 -4.03
CA PHE A 100 7.17 23.08 -4.01
C PHE A 100 7.59 23.94 -5.22
N LYS A 101 7.17 23.55 -6.44
CA LYS A 101 7.44 24.32 -7.66
C LYS A 101 6.86 25.74 -7.57
N THR A 102 5.61 25.86 -7.11
CA THR A 102 4.93 27.15 -6.96
C THR A 102 5.62 28.01 -5.90
N GLN A 103 5.96 27.45 -4.74
CA GLN A 103 6.69 28.18 -3.69
C GLN A 103 8.06 28.67 -4.18
N LYS A 104 8.82 27.81 -4.87
CA LYS A 104 10.11 28.19 -5.47
C LYS A 104 9.95 29.32 -6.51
N PHE A 105 8.88 29.29 -7.30
CA PHE A 105 8.57 30.33 -8.26
C PHE A 105 8.21 31.66 -7.57
N ILE A 106 7.35 31.62 -6.54
CA ILE A 106 7.02 32.78 -5.70
C ILE A 106 8.30 33.39 -5.11
N GLN A 107 9.17 32.57 -4.52
CA GLN A 107 10.45 33.03 -3.97
C GLN A 107 11.37 33.67 -5.01
N LYS A 108 11.38 33.16 -6.25
CA LYS A 108 12.16 33.74 -7.34
C LYS A 108 11.64 35.13 -7.72
N ILE A 109 10.33 35.29 -7.82
CA ILE A 109 9.71 36.59 -8.14
C ILE A 109 9.88 37.58 -6.99
N SER A 110 9.67 37.15 -5.74
CA SER A 110 9.81 38.03 -4.58
C SER A 110 11.25 38.50 -4.36
N LYS A 111 12.25 37.63 -4.56
CA LYS A 111 13.68 38.00 -4.51
C LYS A 111 14.12 38.89 -5.67
N GLY A 112 13.50 38.74 -6.85
CA GLY A 112 13.72 39.65 -7.98
C GLY A 112 13.09 41.04 -7.79
N SER A 113 12.08 41.15 -6.91
CA SER A 113 11.39 42.40 -6.59
C SER A 113 11.89 43.07 -5.30
N ASN A 114 12.58 42.35 -4.42
CA ASN A 114 13.21 42.87 -3.20
C ASN A 114 14.57 42.20 -3.01
N ALA A 115 15.63 42.83 -3.52
CA ALA A 115 16.98 42.66 -2.99
C ALA A 115 17.01 43.28 -1.59
N ASN A 116 16.43 42.59 -0.61
CA ASN A 116 16.62 42.69 0.84
C ASN A 116 15.44 41.98 1.50
N ASN A 117 15.70 40.78 2.03
CA ASN A 117 15.33 40.34 3.39
C ASN A 117 15.11 38.83 3.47
N SER A 118 16.04 38.22 4.21
CA SER A 118 15.85 37.20 5.24
C SER A 118 15.08 35.92 4.90
N TRP A 119 15.83 34.81 4.89
CA TRP A 119 15.31 33.47 5.09
C TRP A 119 14.62 33.42 6.46
N GLN A 120 13.29 33.35 6.48
CA GLN A 120 12.55 32.88 7.65
C GLN A 120 11.79 31.62 7.26
N ASP A 121 12.51 30.50 7.35
CA ASP A 121 11.87 29.24 7.69
C ASP A 121 11.46 29.36 9.16
N SER A 122 10.16 29.46 9.41
CA SER A 122 9.60 29.34 10.75
C SER A 122 9.79 27.91 11.22
N ASN A 123 10.92 27.65 11.89
CA ASN A 123 11.08 26.86 13.11
C ASN A 123 12.50 26.32 13.18
N ILE A 124 13.40 27.03 13.86
CA ILE A 124 14.32 26.54 14.89
C ILE A 124 14.95 27.80 15.51
N SER A 125 14.60 28.02 16.78
CA SER A 125 15.22 29.02 17.64
C SER A 125 16.70 28.66 17.82
N LEU A 126 17.62 29.57 17.47
CA LEU A 126 18.89 29.70 18.18
C LEU A 126 19.57 31.05 17.86
N ASN A 127 19.75 31.77 18.97
CA ASN A 127 20.47 33.00 19.23
C ASN A 127 21.72 33.28 18.36
N SER A 128 21.87 34.55 17.93
CA SER A 128 23.06 35.41 18.13
C SER A 128 23.49 36.27 16.94
N SER A 129 23.19 37.56 17.07
CA SER A 129 24.08 38.73 16.99
C SER A 129 25.08 38.92 15.84
N SER A 130 24.82 40.03 15.13
CA SER A 130 25.69 41.20 14.92
C SER A 130 26.57 41.29 13.66
N GLN A 131 26.20 42.26 12.82
CA GLN A 131 27.03 43.31 12.20
C GLN A 131 28.23 42.93 11.30
N ASN A 132 28.16 43.22 9.99
CA ASN A 132 28.58 44.50 9.38
C ASN A 132 28.61 44.43 7.84
N GLU A 133 28.36 45.57 7.21
CA GLU A 133 28.29 45.81 5.76
C GLU A 133 29.68 45.81 5.10
N THR A 134 29.80 45.23 3.89
CA THR A 134 30.37 45.92 2.71
C THR A 134 30.11 45.11 1.43
N GLN A 135 29.53 45.77 0.42
CA GLN A 135 29.29 45.22 -0.92
C GLN A 135 30.59 45.10 -1.72
N THR A 136 30.91 43.92 -2.24
CA THR A 136 31.58 43.77 -3.54
C THR A 136 31.01 42.55 -4.29
N ASN A 137 30.64 42.76 -5.56
CA ASN A 137 30.07 41.76 -6.44
C ASN A 137 31.16 40.84 -7.00
N GLU A 138 31.48 39.76 -6.30
CA GLU A 138 32.10 38.57 -6.90
C GLU A 138 31.30 37.35 -6.42
N LYS A 139 31.02 36.38 -7.30
CA LYS A 139 30.38 35.13 -6.89
C LYS A 139 31.26 34.48 -5.83
N GLU A 140 30.90 34.65 -4.57
CA GLU A 140 31.62 34.10 -3.43
C GLU A 140 31.69 32.58 -3.61
N ARG A 141 32.87 32.10 -4.02
CA ARG A 141 33.20 30.69 -3.87
C ARG A 141 33.35 30.46 -2.37
N ILE A 142 32.28 29.96 -1.75
CA ILE A 142 32.32 29.53 -0.34
C ILE A 142 33.39 28.45 -0.24
N LYS A 143 34.54 28.82 0.35
CA LYS A 143 35.61 27.85 0.64
C LYS A 143 35.18 27.10 1.89
N LEU A 144 34.95 25.80 1.75
CA LEU A 144 34.69 24.95 2.90
C LEU A 144 35.95 24.90 3.79
N PRO A 145 35.78 24.88 5.12
CA PRO A 145 36.90 24.73 6.03
C PRO A 145 37.62 23.41 5.75
N ILE A 146 38.95 23.48 5.67
CA ILE A 146 39.79 22.31 5.48
C ILE A 146 39.77 21.51 6.79
N LEU A 147 39.13 20.34 6.76
CA LEU A 147 39.16 19.40 7.87
C LEU A 147 40.46 18.60 7.81
N THR A 148 41.39 18.89 8.72
CA THR A 148 42.57 18.05 8.94
C THR A 148 42.21 16.90 9.87
N ILE A 149 42.14 15.69 9.32
CA ILE A 149 41.98 14.47 10.10
C ILE A 149 43.38 14.06 10.61
N PRO A 150 43.58 13.84 11.92
CA PRO A 150 44.84 13.34 12.44
C PRO A 150 45.13 11.96 11.85
N LYS A 151 46.38 11.71 11.47
CA LYS A 151 46.81 10.39 10.98
C LYS A 151 46.62 9.38 12.11
N PHE A 152 45.75 8.41 11.89
CA PHE A 152 45.55 7.29 12.78
C PHE A 152 46.66 6.27 12.54
N TYR A 153 47.45 5.97 13.58
CA TYR A 153 48.57 5.02 13.51
C TYR A 153 48.24 3.62 14.04
N GLY A 154 46.98 3.34 14.37
CA GLY A 154 46.56 1.97 14.68
C GLY A 154 47.06 1.40 16.00
N GLU A 155 47.41 2.21 16.99
CA GLU A 155 47.69 1.69 18.33
C GLU A 155 46.38 1.28 19.00
N ILE A 156 46.11 -0.03 18.96
CA ILE A 156 45.09 -0.69 19.77
C ILE A 156 45.69 -0.80 21.17
N SER A 157 45.23 0.04 22.10
CA SER A 157 45.53 -0.18 23.52
C SER A 157 44.75 -1.40 24.00
N GLU A 158 45.49 -2.39 24.49
CA GLU A 158 45.00 -3.64 25.09
C GLU A 158 44.48 -3.41 26.52
#